data_AF-A0A8B7EA13-F1
#
_entry.id   AF-A0A8B7EA13-F1
#
_cell.length_a   1.000
_cell.length_b   1.000
_cell.length_c   1.000
_cell.angle_alpha   90.00
_cell.angle_beta   90.00
_cell.angle_gamma   90.00
#
_symmetry.space_group_name_H-M   'P 1'
#
loop_
_entity.id
_entity.type
_entity.pdbx_description
1 polymer ?
#
loop_
_entity_poly.entity_id
_entity_poly.type
_entity_poly.pdbx_seq_one_letter_code
_entity_poly.pdbx_strand_id
1 'polypeptide(L)'
;MVYFCAVFRCSNRSNREKGKSFFRLPKVACNQGDDGKILSKERREKWINAINRVGNYPDILHTRICSDHFITGKPASLFSQNDPDWVPSLNMGHKKFKFEVEKPRERYLRHKNRSLLKSRNDSMSFRNSITILNPSEDSIIIKKLEFRD
;
A
#
# COMPACT_ATOMS: atom_id res chain seq x y z
N MET A 1 -8.07 -6.56 5.52
CA MET A 1 -7.72 -5.13 5.76
C MET A 1 -6.43 -4.80 5.02
N VAL A 2 -6.34 -3.67 4.33
CA VAL A 2 -5.14 -3.26 3.57
C VAL A 2 -4.36 -2.24 4.39
N TYR A 3 -3.05 -2.43 4.52
CA TYR A 3 -2.14 -1.54 5.24
C TYR A 3 -1.22 -0.82 4.26
N PHE A 4 -0.99 0.47 4.52
CA PHE A 4 -0.03 1.29 3.76
C PHE A 4 1.16 1.63 4.65
N CYS A 5 2.36 1.64 4.08
CA CYS A 5 3.54 2.10 4.81
C CYS A 5 3.48 3.62 5.03
N ALA A 6 3.77 4.04 6.26
CA ALA A 6 3.77 5.44 6.66
C ALA A 6 5.09 6.17 6.34
N VAL A 7 6.14 5.46 5.95
CA VAL A 7 7.42 6.11 5.58
C VAL A 7 7.24 6.94 4.31
N PHE A 8 7.92 8.09 4.24
CA PHE A 8 7.82 9.02 3.11
C PHE A 8 8.26 8.33 1.81
N ARG A 9 7.46 8.50 0.74
CA ARG A 9 7.66 7.87 -0.60
C ARG A 9 7.71 6.34 -0.62
N CYS A 10 7.41 5.66 0.49
CA CYS A 10 7.20 4.22 0.47
C CYS A 10 5.81 3.90 -0.08
N SER A 11 5.74 3.12 -1.16
CA SER A 11 4.46 2.75 -1.79
C SER A 11 3.99 1.33 -1.44
N ASN A 12 4.71 0.65 -0.54
CA ASN A 12 4.37 -0.71 -0.11
C ASN A 12 2.97 -0.76 0.54
N ARG A 13 2.21 -1.77 0.16
CA ARG A 13 0.85 -2.04 0.62
C ARG A 13 0.64 -3.54 0.84
N SER A 14 -0.01 -3.90 1.95
CA SER A 14 -0.06 -5.31 2.39
C SER A 14 -0.71 -6.29 1.41
N ASN A 15 -1.61 -5.82 0.55
CA ASN A 15 -2.28 -6.70 -0.43
C ASN A 15 -1.47 -6.91 -1.73
N ARG A 16 -0.46 -6.09 -2.01
CA ARG A 16 0.41 -6.21 -3.19
C ARG A 16 1.72 -6.85 -2.80
N GLU A 17 2.35 -6.36 -1.75
CA GLU A 17 3.59 -6.91 -1.21
C GLU A 17 3.31 -7.99 -0.15
N LYS A 18 2.87 -9.17 -0.60
CA LYS A 18 2.49 -10.30 0.28
C LYS A 18 3.64 -10.83 1.17
N GLY A 19 4.89 -10.63 0.75
CA GLY A 19 6.08 -11.07 1.51
C GLY A 19 6.57 -10.06 2.56
N LYS A 20 5.92 -8.90 2.70
CA LYS A 20 6.36 -7.85 3.62
C LYS A 20 5.50 -7.84 4.87
N SER A 21 6.16 -7.75 6.03
CA SER A 21 5.48 -7.52 7.30
C SER A 21 5.23 -6.03 7.50
N PHE A 22 4.15 -5.69 8.22
CA PHE A 22 3.76 -4.31 8.52
C PHE A 22 3.61 -4.15 10.03
N PHE A 23 4.52 -3.41 10.64
CA PHE A 23 4.61 -3.22 12.08
C PHE A 23 3.87 -1.97 12.54
N ARG A 24 3.20 -2.05 13.68
CA ARG A 24 2.47 -0.92 14.26
C ARG A 24 3.44 0.08 14.87
N LEU A 25 3.09 1.35 14.84
CA LEU A 25 3.73 2.34 15.68
C LEU A 25 3.64 1.87 17.16
N PRO A 26 4.74 1.92 17.95
CA PRO A 26 4.72 1.50 19.34
C PRO A 26 3.64 2.22 20.15
N LYS A 27 2.84 1.44 20.91
CA LYS A 27 1.93 1.98 21.93
C LYS A 27 2.72 2.20 23.22
N VAL A 28 2.36 3.22 23.99
CA VAL A 28 2.89 3.38 25.35
C VAL A 28 2.30 2.27 26.22
N ALA A 29 3.18 1.41 26.74
CA ALA A 29 2.82 0.27 27.56
C ALA A 29 2.69 0.72 29.02
N CYS A 30 1.46 0.98 29.47
CA CYS A 30 1.21 1.40 30.86
C CYS A 30 1.27 0.24 31.86
N ASN A 31 1.30 -1.02 31.39
CA ASN A 31 1.14 -2.20 32.24
C ASN A 31 2.47 -2.94 32.51
N GLN A 32 3.61 -2.43 32.05
CA GLN A 32 4.92 -3.09 32.16
C GLN A 32 5.87 -2.38 33.15
N GLY A 33 5.30 -1.78 34.19
CA GLY A 33 6.04 -0.95 35.16
C GLY A 33 6.47 0.40 34.58
N ASP A 34 7.14 1.19 35.41
CA ASP A 34 7.56 2.55 35.06
C ASP A 34 8.62 2.56 33.95
N ASP A 35 9.59 1.64 34.01
CA ASP A 35 10.64 1.52 33.00
C ASP A 35 10.08 1.20 31.61
N GLY A 36 9.15 0.24 31.53
CA GLY A 36 8.49 -0.13 30.28
C GLY A 36 7.67 1.03 29.70
N LYS A 37 7.03 1.83 30.57
CA LYS A 37 6.29 3.03 30.17
C LYS A 37 7.22 4.12 29.62
N ILE A 38 8.36 4.35 30.27
CA ILE A 38 9.37 5.33 29.84
C ILE A 38 9.95 4.91 28.48
N LEU A 39 10.43 3.66 28.37
CA LEU A 39 11.04 3.16 27.13
C LEU A 39 10.06 3.14 25.97
N SER A 40 8.80 2.74 26.20
CA SER A 40 7.79 2.71 25.12
C SER A 40 7.40 4.10 24.66
N LYS A 41 7.37 5.09 25.56
CA LYS A 41 7.17 6.50 25.21
C LYS A 41 8.34 7.01 24.36
N GLU A 42 9.57 6.79 24.80
CA GLU A 42 10.77 7.22 24.07
C GLU A 42 10.84 6.56 22.68
N ARG A 43 10.59 5.24 22.61
CA ARG A 43 10.59 4.51 21.34
C ARG A 43 9.57 5.08 20.37
N ARG A 44 8.37 5.39 20.86
CA ARG A 44 7.29 5.97 20.06
C ARG A 44 7.70 7.35 19.52
N GLU A 45 8.28 8.20 20.35
CA GLU A 45 8.79 9.51 19.94
C GLU A 45 9.88 9.38 18.87
N LYS A 46 10.84 8.45 19.03
CA LYS A 46 11.86 8.22 18.00
C LYS A 46 11.27 7.71 16.68
N TRP A 47 10.27 6.83 16.70
CA TRP A 47 9.59 6.37 15.47
C TRP A 47 8.86 7.51 14.75
N ILE A 48 8.15 8.34 15.52
CA ILE A 48 7.48 9.55 15.03
C ILE A 48 8.51 10.47 14.35
N ASN A 49 9.60 10.77 15.05
CA ASN A 49 10.68 11.60 14.52
C ASN A 49 11.35 10.99 13.28
N ALA A 50 11.51 9.67 13.22
CA ALA A 50 12.08 8.99 12.06
C ALA A 50 11.16 9.07 10.83
N ILE A 51 9.83 8.98 11.02
CA ILE A 51 8.87 9.14 9.93
C ILE A 51 8.86 10.58 9.41
N ASN A 52 9.06 11.58 10.27
CA ASN A 52 9.18 13.02 9.95
C ASN A 52 8.17 13.50 8.89
N ARG A 53 6.89 13.17 9.06
CA ARG A 53 5.81 13.69 8.19
C ARG A 53 5.30 15.00 8.75
N VAL A 54 5.35 16.06 7.94
CA VAL A 54 4.76 17.36 8.25
C VAL A 54 3.24 17.28 8.02
N GLY A 55 2.44 17.64 9.03
CA GLY A 55 0.98 17.59 8.99
C GLY A 55 0.39 16.36 9.70
N ASN A 56 -0.78 16.55 10.33
CA ASN A 56 -1.48 15.63 11.24
C ASN A 56 -1.03 14.18 11.15
N TYR A 57 -0.33 13.71 12.20
CA TYR A 57 -0.06 12.29 12.40
C TYR A 57 -1.38 11.54 12.28
N PRO A 58 -1.57 10.71 11.24
CA PRO A 58 -2.75 9.86 11.18
C PRO A 58 -2.69 8.95 12.39
N ASP A 59 -3.86 8.66 12.94
CA ASP A 59 -4.09 7.78 14.07
C ASP A 59 -2.94 6.78 14.33
N ILE A 60 -2.26 6.97 15.46
CA ILE A 60 -1.15 6.12 15.92
C ILE A 60 -1.54 4.64 15.88
N LEU A 61 -2.82 4.33 16.12
CA LEU A 61 -3.34 2.96 16.16
C LEU A 61 -3.27 2.25 14.80
N HIS A 62 -3.39 3.00 13.70
CA HIS A 62 -3.44 2.47 12.35
C HIS A 62 -2.19 2.72 11.53
N THR A 63 -1.28 3.56 12.01
CA THR A 63 0.02 3.81 11.37
C THR A 63 0.87 2.53 11.34
N ARG A 64 1.38 2.17 10.15
CA ARG A 64 2.20 0.98 9.91
C ARG A 64 3.48 1.30 9.16
N ILE A 65 4.55 0.57 9.46
CA ILE A 65 5.84 0.63 8.76
C ILE A 65 6.17 -0.77 8.24
N CYS A 66 6.57 -0.89 6.97
CA CYS A 66 6.93 -2.20 6.41
C CYS A 66 8.33 -2.65 6.82
N SER A 67 8.59 -3.95 6.69
CA SER A 67 9.87 -4.62 7.00
C SER A 67 11.10 -3.97 6.36
N ASP A 68 10.98 -3.41 5.16
CA ASP A 68 12.12 -2.79 4.43
C ASP A 68 12.83 -1.66 5.20
N HIS A 69 12.22 -1.11 6.25
CA HIS A 69 12.78 0.00 7.03
C HIS A 69 13.63 -0.46 8.23
N PHE A 70 13.80 -1.78 8.37
CA PHE A 70 14.60 -2.44 9.40
C PHE A 70 15.63 -3.36 8.73
N ILE A 71 16.83 -3.44 9.31
CA ILE A 71 17.95 -4.26 8.84
C ILE A 71 17.58 -5.74 8.89
N THR A 72 17.02 -6.20 10.00
CA THR A 72 16.53 -7.57 10.21
C THR A 72 15.12 -7.80 9.66
N GLY A 73 14.52 -6.77 9.04
CA GLY A 73 13.15 -6.82 8.54
C GLY A 73 12.07 -6.70 9.62
N LYS A 74 12.44 -6.50 10.90
CA LYS A 74 11.50 -6.32 12.02
C LYS A 74 12.07 -5.40 13.09
N PRO A 75 11.22 -4.77 13.90
CA PRO A 75 11.68 -3.95 15.02
C PRO A 75 12.24 -4.81 16.16
N ALA A 76 13.29 -4.33 16.81
CA ALA A 76 13.90 -4.99 17.97
C ALA A 76 12.96 -5.04 19.19
N SER A 77 13.35 -5.76 20.25
CA SER A 77 12.61 -5.77 21.53
C SER A 77 12.57 -4.38 22.16
N LEU A 78 11.55 -4.10 22.98
CA LEU A 78 11.41 -2.81 23.67
C LEU A 78 12.63 -2.48 24.55
N PHE A 79 13.17 -3.48 25.24
CA PHE A 79 14.31 -3.33 26.16
C PHE A 79 15.67 -3.34 25.46
N SER A 80 15.73 -3.62 24.15
CA SER A 80 16.96 -3.62 23.36
C SER A 80 17.21 -2.26 22.72
N GLN A 81 17.34 -1.21 23.54
CA GLN A 81 17.40 0.19 23.07
C GLN A 81 18.61 0.49 22.17
N ASN A 82 19.71 -0.25 22.35
CA ASN A 82 20.95 -0.10 21.58
C ASN A 82 20.93 -0.87 20.25
N ASP A 83 19.86 -1.62 19.96
CA ASP A 83 19.72 -2.34 18.69
C ASP A 83 19.46 -1.34 17.55
N PRO A 84 20.16 -1.44 16.41
CA PRO A 84 19.94 -0.55 15.29
C PRO A 84 18.51 -0.63 14.70
N ASP A 85 17.81 -1.75 14.90
CA ASP A 85 16.41 -1.95 14.53
C ASP A 85 15.42 -1.56 15.64
N TRP A 86 15.89 -0.94 16.72
CA TRP A 86 14.98 -0.38 17.74
C TRP A 86 14.06 0.70 17.13
N VAL A 87 14.56 1.42 16.13
CA VAL A 87 13.86 2.48 15.38
C VAL A 87 14.05 2.23 13.87
N PRO A 88 13.02 2.41 13.02
CA PRO A 88 13.19 2.33 11.58
C PRO A 88 14.19 3.38 11.09
N SER A 89 15.18 2.94 10.32
CA SER A 89 16.31 3.77 9.90
C SER A 89 16.60 3.68 8.40
N LEU A 90 16.19 2.59 7.75
CA LEU A 90 16.47 2.36 6.33
C LEU A 90 15.44 3.05 5.43
N ASN A 91 15.91 3.62 4.31
CA ASN A 91 15.07 4.11 3.22
C ASN A 91 13.97 5.11 3.66
N MET A 92 14.26 5.96 4.66
CA MET A 92 13.26 6.85 5.28
C MET A 92 12.76 8.00 4.38
N GLY A 93 13.31 8.13 3.17
CA GLY A 93 12.81 9.06 2.14
C GLY A 93 13.21 10.52 2.30
N HIS A 94 13.90 10.88 3.39
CA HIS A 94 14.24 12.27 3.76
C HIS A 94 15.45 12.88 3.03
N LYS A 95 15.87 12.34 1.89
CA LYS A 95 16.99 12.94 1.16
C LYS A 95 16.62 14.36 0.73
N LYS A 96 17.48 15.34 1.06
CA LYS A 96 17.40 16.74 0.61
C LYS A 96 17.52 16.79 -0.92
N PHE A 97 16.41 16.68 -1.65
CA PHE A 97 16.40 16.86 -3.11
C PHE A 97 15.42 17.96 -3.49
N LYS A 98 15.92 18.87 -4.34
CA LYS A 98 15.14 19.89 -5.04
C LYS A 98 14.00 19.19 -5.78
N PHE A 99 12.78 19.63 -5.55
CA PHE A 99 11.60 19.07 -6.20
C PHE A 99 11.63 19.40 -7.70
N GLU A 100 11.62 18.38 -8.57
CA GLU A 100 10.75 18.46 -9.74
C GLU A 100 9.35 18.10 -9.26
N VAL A 101 8.52 19.12 -9.05
CA VAL A 101 7.11 18.95 -8.73
C VAL A 101 6.43 18.41 -9.97
N GLU A 102 5.90 17.19 -9.89
CA GLU A 102 5.01 16.63 -10.91
C GLU A 102 3.91 17.66 -11.20
N LYS A 103 3.84 18.15 -12.44
CA LYS A 103 2.95 19.25 -12.76
C LYS A 103 1.50 18.78 -12.53
N PRO A 104 0.62 19.56 -11.87
CA PRO A 104 -0.78 19.17 -11.62
C PRO A 104 -1.50 18.61 -12.86
N ARG A 105 -1.15 19.12 -14.05
CA ARG A 105 -1.59 18.64 -15.36
C ARG A 105 -1.27 17.15 -15.62
N GLU A 106 -0.07 16.68 -15.31
CA GLU A 106 0.34 15.29 -15.55
C GLU A 106 -0.39 14.32 -14.64
N ARG A 107 -0.66 14.73 -13.39
CA ARG A 107 -1.53 13.98 -12.48
C ARG A 107 -2.96 13.89 -13.01
N TYR A 108 -3.53 15.01 -13.46
CA TYR A 108 -4.87 15.05 -14.05
C TYR A 108 -4.99 14.14 -15.30
N LEU A 109 -4.03 14.22 -16.23
CA LEU A 109 -4.03 13.40 -17.44
C LEU A 109 -3.96 11.90 -17.13
N ARG A 110 -3.13 11.48 -16.17
CA ARG A 110 -3.09 10.06 -15.76
C ARG A 110 -4.39 9.60 -15.13
N HIS A 111 -5.07 10.44 -14.34
CA HIS A 111 -6.39 10.10 -13.81
C HIS A 111 -7.41 9.93 -14.93
N LYS A 112 -7.46 10.86 -15.89
CA LYS A 112 -8.35 10.79 -17.07
C LYS A 112 -8.06 9.56 -17.93
N ASN A 113 -6.80 9.20 -18.12
CA ASN A 113 -6.43 7.99 -18.88
C ASN A 113 -6.88 6.72 -18.17
N ARG A 114 -6.83 6.64 -16.83
CA ARG A 114 -7.36 5.50 -16.07
C ARG A 114 -8.88 5.36 -16.21
N SER A 115 -9.62 6.47 -16.17
CA SER A 115 -11.08 6.42 -16.36
C SER A 115 -11.46 5.98 -17.77
N LEU A 116 -10.73 6.43 -18.80
CA LEU A 116 -10.94 6.02 -20.19
C LEU A 116 -10.63 4.54 -20.43
N LEU A 117 -9.55 4.02 -19.86
CA LEU A 117 -9.23 2.59 -19.97
C LEU A 117 -10.30 1.73 -19.29
N LYS A 118 -10.85 2.19 -18.16
CA LYS A 118 -11.94 1.50 -17.48
C LYS A 118 -13.23 1.48 -18.30
N SER A 119 -13.65 2.64 -18.84
CA SER A 119 -14.86 2.68 -19.69
C SER A 119 -14.73 1.85 -20.95
N ARG A 120 -13.52 1.79 -21.55
CA ARG A 120 -13.23 0.95 -22.71
C ARG A 120 -13.26 -0.55 -22.39
N ASN A 121 -12.78 -0.94 -21.21
CA ASN A 121 -12.87 -2.34 -20.77
C ASN A 121 -14.30 -2.74 -20.44
N ASP A 122 -15.07 -1.84 -19.80
CA ASP A 122 -16.48 -2.07 -19.48
C ASP A 122 -17.33 -2.19 -20.77
N SER A 123 -17.05 -1.36 -21.79
CA SER A 123 -17.73 -1.46 -23.09
C SER A 123 -17.35 -2.72 -23.87
N MET A 124 -16.09 -3.17 -23.81
CA MET A 124 -15.68 -4.47 -24.38
C MET A 124 -16.36 -5.64 -23.67
N SER A 125 -16.45 -5.60 -22.34
CA SER A 125 -17.15 -6.61 -21.54
C SER A 125 -18.64 -6.69 -21.93
N PHE A 126 -19.30 -5.54 -22.02
CA PHE A 126 -20.71 -5.46 -22.44
C PHE A 126 -20.92 -5.97 -23.88
N ARG A 127 -20.02 -5.61 -24.81
CA ARG A 127 -20.07 -6.09 -26.20
C ARG A 127 -19.88 -7.60 -26.29
N ASN A 128 -18.96 -8.17 -25.52
CA ASN A 128 -18.74 -9.61 -25.44
C ASN A 128 -19.95 -10.35 -24.86
N SER A 129 -20.64 -9.78 -23.86
CA SER A 129 -21.88 -10.35 -23.33
C SER A 129 -23.03 -10.31 -24.35
N ILE A 130 -23.13 -9.27 -25.18
CA ILE A 130 -24.13 -9.21 -26.26
C ILE A 130 -23.86 -10.25 -27.34
N THR A 131 -22.59 -10.45 -27.74
CA THR A 131 -22.24 -11.48 -28.73
C THR A 131 -22.46 -12.92 -28.24
N ILE A 132 -22.43 -13.16 -26.92
CA ILE A 132 -22.79 -14.47 -26.34
C ILE A 132 -24.31 -14.69 -26.35
N LEU A 133 -25.10 -13.62 -26.20
CA LEU A 133 -26.56 -13.68 -26.21
C LEU A 133 -27.17 -13.67 -27.62
N ASN A 134 -26.47 -13.09 -28.59
CA ASN A 134 -26.82 -13.09 -30.01
C ASN A 134 -25.67 -13.70 -30.82
N PRO A 135 -25.57 -15.04 -30.90
CA PRO A 135 -24.62 -15.70 -31.78
C PRO A 135 -24.93 -15.27 -33.22
N SER A 136 -23.89 -15.00 -34.02
CA SER A 136 -24.08 -14.68 -35.45
C SER A 136 -24.85 -15.80 -36.16
N GLU A 137 -25.71 -15.43 -37.10
CA GLU A 137 -26.53 -16.39 -37.85
C GLU A 137 -25.67 -17.43 -38.61
N ASP A 138 -24.41 -17.11 -38.91
CA ASP A 138 -23.44 -18.04 -39.50
C ASP A 138 -23.12 -19.25 -38.60
N SER A 139 -23.24 -19.11 -37.27
CA SER A 139 -23.06 -20.23 -36.32
C SER A 139 -24.30 -21.13 -36.21
N ILE A 140 -25.48 -20.63 -36.62
CA ILE A 140 -26.75 -21.37 -36.59
C ILE A 140 -26.86 -22.30 -37.81
N ILE A 141 -26.24 -21.93 -38.94
CA ILE A 141 -26.27 -22.72 -40.17
C ILE A 141 -25.48 -24.03 -40.02
N ILE A 142 -24.37 -24.05 -39.27
CA ILE A 142 -23.56 -25.26 -39.06
C ILE A 142 -24.35 -26.33 -38.28
N LYS A 143 -25.18 -25.96 -37.30
CA LYS A 143 -25.99 -26.92 -36.51
C LYS A 143 -27.22 -27.48 -37.22
N LYS A 144 -27.70 -26.84 -38.29
CA LYS A 144 -28.88 -27.33 -39.04
C LYS A 144 -28.55 -28.36 -40.13
N LEU A 145 -27.28 -28.51 -40.48
CA LEU A 145 -26.82 -29.50 -41.47
C LEU A 145 -26.48 -30.87 -40.86
N GLU A 146 -26.37 -30.97 -39.53
CA GLU A 146 -26.11 -32.24 -38.81
C GLU A 146 -27.40 -32.98 -38.36
N PHE A 147 -28.59 -32.45 -38.65
CA PHE A 147 -29.89 -33.04 -38.25
C PHE A 147 -30.84 -33.30 -39.43
N ARG A 148 -30.32 -33.61 -40.62
CA ARG A 148 -31.09 -34.20 -41.71
C ARG A 148 -30.57 -35.60 -42.03
N ASP A 149 -30.97 -36.54 -41.19
CA ASP A 149 -31.16 -37.94 -41.56
C ASP A 149 -32.66 -38.19 -41.73
#